data_AF-A0A654CHG8-F1
#
_entry.id   AF-A0A654CHG8-F1
#
_cell.length_a   1.000
_cell.length_b   1.000
_cell.length_c   1.000
_cell.angle_alpha   90.00
_cell.angle_beta   90.00
_cell.angle_gamma   90.00
#
_symmetry.space_group_name_H-M   'P 1'
#
loop_
_entity.id
_entity.type
_entity.pdbx_description
1 polymer ?
#
loop_
_entity_poly.entity_id
_entity_poly.type
_entity_poly.pdbx_seq_one_letter_code
_entity_poly.pdbx_strand_id
1 'polypeptide(L)' 'MSIEGTDFVWVLPITNREVRFPTDIEVKTKKGIVTGVIDTIQIRSLNLNVHYHNYRDELQDNLKHNVLQAVQTYLKPTL' A
#
# COMPACT_ATOMS: atom_id res chain seq x y z
N MET A 1 -1.39 -2.40 -8.60
CA MET A 1 -0.86 -2.37 -9.98
C MET A 1 -0.49 -3.80 -10.33
N SER A 2 -1.10 -4.38 -11.36
CA SER A 2 -0.72 -5.69 -11.91
C SER A 2 0.49 -5.53 -12.84
N ILE A 3 1.37 -6.53 -12.86
CA ILE A 3 2.51 -6.58 -13.79
C ILE A 3 2.01 -7.24 -15.08
N GLU A 4 2.14 -6.54 -16.21
CA GLU A 4 1.62 -6.99 -17.51
C GLU A 4 2.10 -8.41 -17.85
N GLY A 5 1.17 -9.26 -18.30
CA GLY A 5 1.44 -10.66 -18.61
C GLY A 5 1.60 -11.58 -17.40
N THR A 6 1.34 -11.10 -16.18
CA THR A 6 1.46 -11.90 -14.95
C THR A 6 0.32 -11.63 -13.94
N ASP A 7 0.13 -12.57 -13.02
CA ASP A 7 -0.78 -12.41 -11.87
C ASP A 7 -0.10 -11.79 -10.64
N PHE A 8 1.09 -11.21 -10.84
CA PHE A 8 1.80 -10.51 -9.77
C PHE A 8 1.28 -9.08 -9.61
N VAL A 9 1.11 -8.67 -8.36
CA VAL A 9 0.74 -7.32 -7.97
C VAL A 9 1.72 -6.77 -6.94
N TRP A 10 1.96 -5.47 -7.01
CA TRP A 10 2.63 -4.74 -5.93
C TRP A 10 1.64 -4.46 -4.79
N VAL A 11 2.05 -4.79 -3.57
CA VAL A 11 1.27 -4.55 -2.36
C VAL A 11 2.08 -3.78 -1.33
N LEU A 12 1.38 -3.00 -0.52
CA LEU A 12 1.87 -2.38 0.69
C LEU A 12 1.05 -2.95 1.86
N PRO A 13 1.68 -3.58 2.87
CA PRO A 13 0.94 -4.14 3.98
C PRO A 13 0.34 -3.04 4.87
N ILE A 14 -0.85 -3.31 5.40
CA ILE A 14 -1.48 -2.50 6.45
C ILE A 14 -1.23 -3.20 7.79
N THR A 15 -0.84 -2.41 8.78
CA THR A 15 -0.49 -2.91 10.11
C THR A 15 -1.22 -2.11 11.19
N ASN A 16 -1.42 -2.69 12.37
CA ASN A 16 -2.07 -2.03 13.51
C ASN A 16 -1.09 -1.28 14.43
N ARG A 17 0.16 -1.11 14.00
CA ARG A 17 1.14 -0.32 14.76
C ARG A 17 0.82 1.16 14.64
N GLU A 18 1.36 1.93 15.57
CA GLU A 18 1.35 3.38 15.47
C GLU A 18 2.27 3.87 14.33
N VAL A 19 2.02 5.10 13.89
CA VAL A 19 2.87 5.82 12.93
C VAL A 19 4.26 5.98 13.54
N ARG A 20 5.28 5.49 12.83
CA ARG A 20 6.68 5.44 13.28
C ARG A 20 7.64 6.14 12.31
N PHE A 21 7.36 6.09 11.02
CA PHE A 21 8.23 6.61 9.96
C PHE A 21 7.57 7.80 9.24
N PRO A 22 8.34 8.77 8.73
CA PRO A 22 7.78 9.90 7.98
C PRO A 22 6.99 9.50 6.73
N THR A 23 7.26 8.33 6.17
CA THR A 23 6.57 7.79 4.99
C THR A 23 5.35 6.94 5.34
N ASP A 24 5.09 6.68 6.63
CA ASP A 24 3.90 5.95 7.04
C ASP A 24 2.64 6.73 6.68
N ILE A 25 1.62 6.02 6.20
CA ILE A 25 0.35 6.61 5.81
C ILE A 25 -0.76 5.99 6.64
N GLU A 26 -1.45 6.82 7.44
CA GLU A 26 -2.65 6.39 8.14
C GLU A 26 -3.74 6.00 7.13
N VAL A 27 -4.32 4.82 7.29
CA VAL A 27 -5.34 4.29 6.39
C VAL A 27 -6.65 5.04 6.58
N LYS A 28 -7.11 5.68 5.51
CA LYS A 28 -8.47 6.22 5.40
C LYS A 28 -9.11 5.62 4.17
N THR A 29 -10.14 4.81 4.38
CA THR A 29 -10.87 4.12 3.32
C THR A 29 -12.23 4.76 3.06
N LYS A 30 -12.82 4.46 1.90
CA LYS A 30 -14.11 5.02 1.49
C LYS A 30 -15.26 4.58 2.39
N LYS A 31 -15.25 3.32 2.84
CA LYS A 31 -16.29 2.77 3.73
C LYS A 31 -15.86 2.71 5.19
N GLY A 32 -14.60 3.00 5.51
CA GLY A 32 -14.07 2.97 6.87
C GLY A 32 -13.95 1.55 7.44
N ILE A 33 -13.91 0.52 6.60
CA ILE A 33 -13.89 -0.88 7.04
C ILE A 33 -12.48 -1.32 7.43
N VAL A 34 -11.47 -0.79 6.74
CA VAL A 34 -10.05 -1.11 6.99
C VAL A 34 -9.40 0.08 7.67
N THR A 35 -8.70 -0.21 8.77
CA THR A 35 -7.97 0.75 9.62
C THR A 35 -6.51 0.33 9.78
N GLY A 36 -5.66 1.24 10.25
CA GLY A 36 -4.25 0.97 10.55
C GLY A 36 -3.32 1.91 9.80
N VAL A 37 -2.08 1.47 9.60
CA VAL A 37 -1.02 2.23 8.94
C VAL A 37 -0.48 1.41 7.77
N ILE A 38 -0.39 2.04 6.59
CA ILE A 38 0.31 1.49 5.43
C ILE A 38 1.81 1.55 5.73
N ASP A 39 2.44 0.38 5.81
CA ASP A 39 3.89 0.27 5.97
C ASP A 39 4.56 0.35 4.60
N THR A 40 5.10 1.52 4.29
CA THR A 40 5.67 1.82 2.98
C THR A 40 7.08 1.27 2.78
N ILE A 41 7.72 0.77 3.85
CA ILE A 41 9.05 0.15 3.77
C ILE A 41 8.92 -1.29 3.27
N GLN A 42 7.80 -1.95 3.57
CA GLN A 42 7.57 -3.37 3.28
C GLN A 42 6.83 -3.61 1.95
N ILE A 43 7.06 -2.75 0.94
CA ILE A 43 6.54 -2.93 -0.43
C ILE A 43 7.06 -4.25 -1.00
N ARG A 44 6.17 -5.07 -1.57
CA ARG A 44 6.54 -6.38 -2.16
C ARG A 44 5.61 -6.79 -3.29
N SER A 45 6.06 -7.73 -4.13
CA SER A 45 5.20 -8.40 -5.10
C SER A 45 4.52 -9.62 -4.49
N LEU A 46 3.25 -9.86 -4.85
CA LEU A 46 2.50 -11.06 -4.51
C LEU A 46 1.85 -11.64 -5.76
N ASN A 47 1.84 -12.97 -5.88
CA ASN A 47 1.12 -13.67 -6.94
C ASN A 47 -0.33 -13.95 -6.49
N LEU A 48 -1.31 -13.37 -7.16
CA LEU A 48 -2.72 -13.51 -6.80
C LEU A 48 -3.31 -14.90 -7.06
N ASN A 49 -2.69 -15.75 -7.87
CA ASN A 49 -3.17 -17.12 -8.13
C ASN A 49 -2.93 -18.07 -6.97
N VAL A 50 -1.91 -17.81 -6.15
CA VAL A 50 -1.52 -18.68 -5.03
C VAL A 50 -1.91 -18.10 -3.66
N HIS A 51 -2.30 -16.82 -3.63
CA HIS A 51 -2.71 -16.14 -2.42
C HIS A 51 -4.21 -15.81 -2.47
N TYR A 52 -4.95 -16.33 -1.48
CA TYR A 52 -6.34 -15.95 -1.29
C TYR A 52 -6.45 -14.44 -1.09
N HIS A 53 -7.33 -13.81 -1.86
CA HIS A 53 -7.59 -12.38 -1.78
C HIS A 53 -9.09 -12.13 -1.95
N ASN A 54 -9.56 -11.06 -1.31
CA ASN A 54 -10.93 -10.59 -1.47
C ASN A 54 -10.93 -9.07 -1.36
N TYR A 55 -11.71 -8.41 -2.21
CA TYR A 55 -11.94 -6.98 -2.11
C TYR A 55 -12.68 -6.67 -0.80
N ARG A 56 -12.20 -5.68 -0.04
CA ARG A 56 -12.79 -5.24 1.23
C ARG A 56 -13.23 -3.78 1.18
N ASP A 57 -12.35 -2.91 0.74
CA ASP A 57 -12.57 -1.46 0.70
C ASP A 57 -11.57 -0.81 -0.28
N GLU A 58 -11.70 0.50 -0.46
CA GLU A 58 -10.82 1.33 -1.27
C GLU A 58 -10.25 2.48 -0.45
N LEU A 59 -9.00 2.86 -0.72
CA LEU A 59 -8.42 4.08 -0.18
C LEU A 59 -9.21 5.31 -0.67
N GLN A 60 -9.30 6.32 0.20
CA GLN A 60 -9.74 7.66 -0.17
C GLN A 60 -8.83 8.22 -1.28
N ASP A 61 -9.39 9.02 -2.20
CA ASP A 61 -8.66 9.45 -3.39
C ASP A 61 -7.45 10.34 -3.06
N ASN A 62 -7.52 11.12 -1.98
CA ASN A 62 -6.40 11.93 -1.49
C ASN A 62 -5.19 11.08 -1.07
N LEU A 63 -5.40 9.88 -0.52
CA LEU A 63 -4.31 8.99 -0.11
C LEU A 63 -3.59 8.33 -1.28
N LYS A 64 -4.21 8.23 -2.46
CA LYS A 64 -3.55 7.67 -3.65
C LYS A 64 -2.28 8.46 -3.99
N HIS A 65 -2.32 9.78 -3.86
CA HIS A 65 -1.16 10.62 -4.08
C HIS A 65 -0.05 10.36 -3.06
N ASN A 66 -0.38 10.22 -1.77
CA ASN A 66 0.60 9.95 -0.73
C ASN A 66 1.29 8.59 -0.93
N VAL A 67 0.55 7.56 -1.33
CA VAL A 67 1.12 6.23 -1.62
C VAL A 67 2.13 6.33 -2.77
N LEU A 68 1.80 7.05 -3.84
CA LEU A 68 2.72 7.24 -4.97
C LEU A 68 3.98 8.00 -4.57
N GLN A 69 3.85 9.06 -3.76
CA GLN A 69 5.00 9.82 -3.24
C GLN A 69 5.91 8.93 -2.37
N ALA A 70 5.33 8.14 -1.47
CA ALA A 70 6.10 7.23 -0.62
C ALA A 70 6.90 6.21 -1.46
N VAL A 71 6.28 5.63 -2.51
CA VAL A 71 6.98 4.73 -3.44
C VAL A 71 8.13 5.47 -4.15
N GLN A 72 7.92 6.71 -4.60
CA GLN A 72 8.94 7.50 -5.29
C GLN A 72 10.17 7.78 -4.42
N THR A 73 10.01 8.00 -3.12
CA THR A 73 11.12 8.20 -2.18
C THR A 73 12.11 7.04 -2.20
N TYR A 74 11.66 5.80 -2.41
CA TYR A 74 12.55 4.64 -2.48
C TYR A 74 13.16 4.40 -3.87
N LEU A 75 12.52 4.91 -4.93
CA LEU A 75 13.04 4.80 -6.31
C LEU A 75 14.13 5.84 -6.61
N LYS A 76 14.04 7.01 -5.99
CA LYS A 76 15.02 8.10 -6.10
C LYS A 76 15.31 8.64 -4.71
N PRO A 77 16.21 7.99 -3.95
CA PRO A 77 16.58 8.48 -2.63
C PRO A 77 17.23 9.85 -2.80
N THR A 78 16.54 10.93 -2.40
CA THR A 78 17.20 12.22 -2.16
C THR A 78 17.96 12.07 -0.85
N LEU A 79 19.28 11.91 -0.97
CA LEU A 79 20.24 12.03 0.13
C LEU A 79 20.28 13.48 0.65
#